data_AF-A0A1X4I046-F1
#
_entry.id   AF-A0A1X4I046-F1
#
_cell.length_a   1.000
_cell.length_b   1.000
_cell.length_c   1.000
_cell.angle_alpha   90.00
_cell.angle_beta   90.00
_cell.angle_gamma   90.00
#
_symmetry.space_group_name_H-M   'P 1'
#
loop_
_entity.id
_entity.type
_entity.pdbx_description
1 polymer ?
#
loop_
_entity_poly.entity_id
_entity_poly.type
_entity_poly.pdbx_seq_one_letter_code
_entity_poly.pdbx_strand_id
1 'polypeptide(L)' 'MDFLRPASWEEALAAKAEHPAAVPIAGGTDVMVEINFDHRRPEYLMDLN' A
#
# COMPACT_ATOMS: atom_id res chain seq x y z
N MET A 1 -1.06 -3.85 10.14
CA MET A 1 -0.95 -3.22 8.82
C MET A 1 0.28 -2.34 8.88
N ASP A 2 1.23 -2.61 8.01
CA ASP A 2 2.47 -1.86 7.92
C ASP A 2 2.40 -0.86 6.77
N PHE A 3 3.04 0.29 6.95
CA PHE A 3 3.00 1.39 5.99
C PHE A 3 4.38 1.59 5.37
N LEU A 4 4.51 1.27 4.09
CA LEU A 4 5.74 1.34 3.31
C LEU A 4 5.79 2.69 2.59
N ARG A 5 6.91 3.40 2.72
CA ARG A 5 7.18 4.70 2.06
C ARG A 5 8.51 4.64 1.31
N PRO A 6 8.56 3.94 0.17
CA PRO A 6 9.75 3.92 -0.67
C PRO A 6 10.09 5.32 -1.16
N ALA A 7 11.38 5.65 -1.22
CA ALA A 7 11.87 6.94 -1.71
C ALA A 7 12.14 6.94 -3.23
N SER A 8 12.02 5.78 -3.88
CA SER A 8 12.23 5.61 -5.32
C SER A 8 11.36 4.48 -5.89
N TRP A 9 11.24 4.45 -7.22
CA TRP A 9 10.55 3.35 -7.91
C TRP A 9 11.25 2.00 -7.72
N GLU A 10 12.57 1.97 -7.61
CA GLU A 10 13.33 0.75 -7.37
C GLU A 10 12.99 0.17 -5.99
N GLU A 11 12.92 1.02 -4.96
CA GLU A 11 12.48 0.61 -3.63
C GLU A 11 11.01 0.15 -3.62
N ALA A 12 10.12 0.85 -4.33
CA ALA A 12 8.71 0.46 -4.42
C ALA A 12 8.53 -0.91 -5.08
N LEU A 13 9.26 -1.16 -6.17
CA LEU A 13 9.24 -2.44 -6.87
C LEU A 13 9.85 -3.56 -6.03
N ALA A 14 10.95 -3.30 -5.32
CA ALA A 14 11.56 -4.27 -4.40
C ALA A 14 10.60 -4.61 -3.25
N ALA A 15 9.99 -3.60 -2.64
CA ALA A 15 9.00 -3.77 -1.58
C ALA A 15 7.76 -4.56 -2.06
N LYS A 16 7.30 -4.31 -3.30
CA LYS A 16 6.19 -5.07 -3.89
C LYS A 16 6.57 -6.52 -4.24
N ALA A 17 7.83 -6.77 -4.59
CA ALA A 17 8.33 -8.12 -4.80
C ALA A 17 8.45 -8.92 -3.50
N GLU A 18 8.91 -8.28 -2.42
CA GLU A 18 9.00 -8.86 -1.07
C GLU A 18 7.61 -9.07 -0.44
N HIS A 19 6.70 -8.13 -0.66
CA HIS A 19 5.31 -8.18 -0.18
C HIS A 19 4.32 -8.13 -1.35
N PRO A 20 4.08 -9.25 -2.06
CA PRO A 20 3.16 -9.29 -3.21
C PRO A 20 1.74 -8.83 -2.87
N ALA A 21 1.29 -8.99 -1.62
CA ALA A 21 -0.03 -8.55 -1.15
C ALA A 21 -0.11 -7.05 -0.82
N ALA A 22 1.01 -6.31 -0.81
CA ALA A 22 1.02 -4.89 -0.51
C ALA A 22 0.13 -4.12 -1.46
N VAL A 23 -0.69 -3.21 -0.92
CA VAL A 23 -1.64 -2.43 -1.68
C VAL A 23 -1.02 -1.06 -1.96
N PRO A 24 -0.62 -0.76 -3.21
CA PRO A 24 -0.10 0.54 -3.55
C PRO A 24 -1.21 1.58 -3.52
N ILE A 25 -0.93 2.76 -2.99
CA ILE A 25 -1.81 3.92 -2.97
C ILE A 25 -1.07 5.14 -3.50
N ALA A 26 -1.80 6.05 -4.14
CA ALA A 26 -1.33 7.40 -4.43
C ALA A 26 -2.16 8.39 -3.58
N GLY A 27 -3.37 8.75 -4.03
CA GLY A 27 -4.30 9.53 -3.19
C GLY A 27 -4.95 8.72 -2.06
N GLY A 28 -5.16 7.42 -2.26
CA GLY A 28 -5.62 6.48 -1.22
C GLY A 28 -7.11 6.47 -0.89
N THR A 29 -7.91 7.43 -1.38
CA THR A 29 -9.33 7.60 -0.99
C THR A 29 -10.17 6.32 -1.09
N ASP A 30 -10.15 5.62 -2.21
CA ASP A 30 -10.97 4.41 -2.40
C ASP A 30 -10.59 3.31 -1.40
N VAL A 31 -9.29 3.08 -1.23
CA VAL A 31 -8.76 2.08 -0.29
C VAL A 31 -9.06 2.44 1.16
N MET A 32 -8.97 3.73 1.52
CA MET A 32 -9.29 4.19 2.87
C MET A 32 -10.78 4.03 3.19
N VAL A 33 -11.66 4.29 2.22
CA VAL A 33 -13.10 4.05 2.36
C VAL A 33 -13.37 2.55 2.56
N GLU A 34 -12.77 1.67 1.75
CA GLU A 34 -12.92 0.21 1.91
C GLU A 34 -12.46 -0.30 3.29
N ILE A 35 -11.36 0.26 3.83
CA ILE A 35 -10.87 -0.09 5.17
C ILE A 35 -11.83 0.39 6.25
N ASN A 36 -12.33 1.63 6.15
CA ASN A 36 -13.26 2.20 7.14
C ASN A 36 -14.57 1.41 7.25
N PHE A 37 -15.06 0.86 6.13
CA PHE A 37 -16.24 0.00 6.10
C PHE A 37 -15.92 -1.50 6.26
N ASP A 38 -14.68 -1.83 6.62
CA ASP A 38 -14.22 -3.19 6.89
C ASP A 38 -14.33 -4.16 5.70
N HIS A 39 -14.42 -3.63 4.48
CA HIS A 39 -14.44 -4.42 3.25
C HIS A 39 -13.06 -4.96 2.88
N ARG A 40 -11.99 -4.28 3.34
CA ARG A 40 -10.62 -4.65 3.05
C ARG A 40 -9.73 -4.48 4.27
N ARG A 41 -8.84 -5.44 4.51
CA ARG A 41 -7.82 -5.39 5.57
C ARG A 41 -6.42 -5.69 5.00
N PRO A 42 -5.77 -4.73 4.33
CA PRO A 42 -4.41 -4.93 3.82
C PRO A 42 -3.42 -5.21 4.95
N GLU A 43 -2.50 -6.14 4.71
CA GLU A 43 -1.35 -6.34 5.59
C GLU A 43 -0.32 -5.23 5.42
N TYR A 44 -0.15 -4.74 4.19
CA TYR A 44 0.77 -3.65 3.84
C TYR A 44 0.07 -2.62 2.95
N LEU A 45 0.23 -1.35 3.29
CA LEU A 45 -0.05 -0.21 2.41
C LEU A 45 1.27 0.37 1.94
N MET A 46 1.36 0.73 0.66
CA MET A 46 2.56 1.32 0.08
C MET A 46 2.22 2.64 -0.58
N ASP A 47 2.79 3.73 -0.07
CA ASP A 47 2.65 5.06 -0.65
C ASP A 47 3.56 5.21 -1.88
N LEU A 48 3.01 5.71 -2.98
CA LEU A 48 3.72 5.96 -4.24
C LEU A 48 3.86 7.46 -4.56
N ASN A 49 3.43 8.36 -3.66
CA ASN A 49 3.57 9.81 -3.82
C ASN A 49 4.90 10.37 -3.30
#